data_AF-A0A1C5QLN9-F1
#
_entry.id   AF-A0A1C5QLN9-F1
#
_cell.length_a   1.000
_cell.length_b   1.000
_cell.length_c   1.000
_cell.angle_alpha   90.00
_cell.angle_beta   90.00
_cell.angle_gamma   90.00
#
_symmetry.space_group_name_H-M   'P 1'
#
loop_
_entity.id
_entity.type
_entity.pdbx_description
1 polymer ?
#
loop_
_entity_poly.entity_id
_entity_poly.type
_entity_poly.pdbx_seq_one_letter_code
_entity_poly.pdbx_strand_id
1 'polypeptide(L)'
;MKITDTIRYAGVNDHQIDLFEGQYKVPNGMTYNSYVILDEKIAVMDTVDANFTHEWLDNLDRILEGRKPDYLIVQHMEPDHAANVANFLKVYPETTIVANAKTFTMIQNFFGLDLEGQKLEVTNGGTLNLGNHNLTFVFAPMVHWPEVMVTYDSTDKVLFSADGFGKFGALDVEEDWDDEARRYFIGIVGKYGPQVQKLLKVAAGLDIQIICPLHGPVLTENLGHYIGLYDTWSSYTPETEGIVIAYTSVYGHTKAAVELLADKLRSKGCPKVVVYDLARDDMSQALSDAFRYSKLVLATTTYNASIYPFMHDYITRLTEHNFQNRTVGIIENGSWAPLAAKIMKEMLSGCKKINWLDTTVKVLSAVNQENKDQLEAMASELCKEYIAQNDELANKNDMTALFRIGYGLYVVTSNDGKKDNGLIVNTVTQLTDTPNRIAVNINKANYSHHVIKQTGVLNVNCLSVDAPFSVFQQFGFQTGRSVDKFAGQKVYRSDNGLVFLDKYINAFMSLKVEQYVDLGTHGMFICSVTEARVMNDLDTMTYTYYQKNVKPKPETDGKKGFVCKVCGYIYEGDELPDDFICPLCKHGAADFEPIE
;
A
#
# COMPACT_ATOMS: atom_id res chain seq x y z
N MET A 1 -23.29 -9.13 -32.91
CA MET A 1 -23.02 -7.69 -32.66
C MET A 1 -21.91 -7.20 -33.60
N LYS A 2 -21.98 -5.96 -34.10
CA LYS A 2 -20.92 -5.33 -34.92
C LYS A 2 -19.96 -4.60 -33.99
N ILE A 3 -18.65 -4.87 -34.08
CA ILE A 3 -17.63 -4.16 -33.29
C ILE A 3 -17.07 -2.99 -34.10
N THR A 4 -16.58 -3.30 -35.30
CA THR A 4 -16.12 -2.33 -36.30
C THR A 4 -16.74 -2.67 -37.66
N ASP A 5 -16.35 -2.00 -38.73
CA ASP A 5 -16.81 -2.33 -40.09
C ASP A 5 -16.41 -3.76 -40.51
N THR A 6 -15.27 -4.25 -40.04
CA THR A 6 -14.68 -5.54 -40.43
C THR A 6 -14.61 -6.56 -39.28
N ILE A 7 -14.84 -6.15 -38.02
CA ILE A 7 -14.82 -7.05 -36.87
C ILE A 7 -16.25 -7.36 -36.39
N ARG A 8 -16.57 -8.64 -36.18
CA ARG A 8 -17.88 -9.15 -35.74
C ARG A 8 -17.76 -9.99 -34.47
N TYR A 9 -18.78 -9.91 -33.63
CA TYR A 9 -18.93 -10.76 -32.45
C TYR A 9 -19.66 -12.06 -32.81
N ALA A 10 -19.08 -13.20 -32.43
CA ALA A 10 -19.59 -14.56 -32.65
C ALA A 10 -19.84 -15.36 -31.35
N GLY A 11 -19.56 -14.77 -30.18
CA GLY A 11 -19.71 -15.44 -28.88
C GLY A 11 -21.16 -15.71 -28.45
N VAL A 12 -21.31 -16.14 -27.20
CA VAL A 12 -22.56 -16.70 -26.63
C VAL A 12 -22.78 -16.28 -25.18
N ASN A 13 -24.03 -16.35 -24.71
CA ASN A 13 -24.41 -16.15 -23.32
C ASN A 13 -24.77 -17.49 -22.66
N ASP A 14 -24.21 -17.73 -21.47
CA ASP A 14 -24.52 -18.87 -20.62
C ASP A 14 -25.34 -18.43 -19.41
N HIS A 15 -26.65 -18.68 -19.49
CA HIS A 15 -27.59 -18.44 -18.40
C HIS A 15 -27.84 -19.69 -17.54
N GLN A 16 -27.23 -20.82 -17.88
CA GLN A 16 -27.45 -22.09 -17.20
C GLN A 16 -26.40 -22.38 -16.13
N ILE A 17 -25.23 -21.76 -16.24
CA ILE A 17 -24.15 -21.88 -15.26
C ILE A 17 -24.55 -21.30 -13.90
N ASP A 18 -24.37 -22.09 -12.85
CA ASP A 18 -24.56 -21.68 -11.46
C ASP A 18 -23.23 -21.29 -10.79
N LEU A 19 -22.14 -21.99 -11.15
CA LEU A 19 -20.79 -21.77 -10.65
C LEU A 19 -19.76 -21.70 -11.79
N PHE A 20 -19.13 -20.54 -11.98
CA PHE A 20 -17.96 -20.41 -12.85
C PHE A 20 -16.72 -21.02 -12.18
N GLU A 21 -15.93 -21.80 -12.94
CA GLU A 21 -14.84 -22.66 -12.45
C GLU A 21 -15.22 -23.61 -11.30
N GLY A 22 -16.52 -23.87 -11.11
CA GLY A 22 -17.03 -24.64 -9.97
C GLY A 22 -16.88 -23.93 -8.61
N GLN A 23 -16.60 -22.62 -8.59
CA GLN A 23 -16.35 -21.86 -7.35
C GLN A 23 -17.14 -20.54 -7.26
N TYR A 24 -17.25 -19.79 -8.35
CA TYR A 24 -17.82 -18.43 -8.31
C TYR A 24 -19.29 -18.44 -8.67
N LYS A 25 -20.14 -17.98 -7.75
CA LYS A 25 -21.57 -17.83 -8.03
C LYS A 25 -21.77 -16.74 -9.07
N VAL A 26 -22.46 -17.06 -10.15
CA VAL A 26 -22.69 -16.16 -11.28
C VAL A 26 -24.20 -16.09 -11.59
N PRO A 27 -25.01 -15.45 -10.71
CA PRO A 27 -26.46 -15.46 -10.84
C PRO A 27 -26.98 -14.79 -12.11
N ASN A 28 -26.15 -13.93 -12.72
CA ASN A 28 -26.42 -13.23 -13.98
C ASN A 28 -25.79 -13.96 -15.19
N GLY A 29 -25.36 -15.21 -15.03
CA GLY A 29 -24.74 -16.00 -16.08
C GLY A 29 -23.30 -15.60 -16.38
N MET A 30 -22.82 -16.08 -17.53
CA MET A 30 -21.49 -15.78 -18.09
C MET A 30 -21.59 -15.54 -19.59
N THR A 31 -20.53 -14.98 -20.16
CA THR A 31 -20.35 -14.95 -21.61
C THR A 31 -19.06 -15.60 -22.01
N TYR A 32 -19.06 -16.26 -23.15
CA TYR A 32 -17.85 -16.76 -23.81
C TYR A 32 -17.74 -16.03 -25.15
N ASN A 33 -16.85 -15.04 -25.19
CA ASN A 33 -16.73 -14.15 -26.33
C ASN A 33 -15.78 -14.75 -27.38
N SER A 34 -16.23 -14.75 -28.63
CA SER A 34 -15.40 -15.07 -29.79
C SER A 34 -15.62 -14.01 -30.85
N TYR A 35 -14.59 -13.72 -31.65
CA TYR A 35 -14.60 -12.61 -32.61
C TYR A 35 -14.16 -13.08 -34.00
N VAL A 36 -14.65 -12.42 -35.04
CA VAL A 36 -14.27 -12.70 -36.44
C VAL A 36 -13.77 -11.42 -37.08
N ILE A 37 -12.57 -11.46 -37.64
CA ILE A 37 -11.96 -10.39 -38.43
C ILE A 37 -12.15 -10.72 -39.91
N LEU A 38 -12.97 -9.92 -40.60
CA LEU A 38 -13.26 -10.07 -42.02
C LEU A 38 -12.29 -9.22 -42.84
N ASP A 39 -11.37 -9.88 -43.52
CA ASP A 39 -10.37 -9.24 -44.39
C ASP A 39 -10.12 -10.09 -45.65
N GLU A 40 -9.05 -9.85 -46.41
CA GLU A 40 -8.59 -10.74 -47.48
C GLU A 40 -8.38 -12.16 -46.96
N LYS A 41 -7.78 -12.29 -45.77
CA LYS A 41 -7.72 -13.51 -44.97
C LYS A 41 -8.56 -13.37 -43.72
N ILE A 42 -9.43 -14.35 -43.46
CA ILE A 42 -10.35 -14.31 -42.31
C ILE A 42 -9.70 -14.96 -41.08
N ALA A 43 -9.76 -14.27 -39.95
CA ALA A 43 -9.33 -14.81 -38.66
C ALA A 43 -10.51 -14.93 -37.70
N VAL A 44 -10.63 -16.09 -37.05
CA VAL A 44 -11.50 -16.31 -35.89
C VAL A 44 -10.63 -16.25 -34.63
N MET A 45 -11.09 -15.51 -33.63
CA MET A 45 -10.41 -15.31 -32.34
C MET A 45 -11.09 -16.18 -31.29
N ASP A 46 -10.33 -17.14 -30.77
CA ASP A 46 -10.74 -18.10 -29.74
C ASP A 46 -12.07 -18.82 -30.06
N THR A 47 -12.48 -19.72 -29.19
CA THR A 47 -13.72 -20.48 -29.29
C THR A 47 -14.60 -20.21 -28.07
N VAL A 48 -15.52 -21.11 -27.75
CA VAL A 48 -16.42 -20.99 -26.60
C VAL A 48 -16.50 -22.33 -25.87
N ASP A 49 -17.15 -22.32 -24.70
CA ASP A 49 -17.41 -23.50 -23.89
C ASP A 49 -18.09 -24.63 -24.71
N ALA A 50 -17.78 -25.87 -24.36
CA ALA A 50 -18.26 -27.05 -25.06
C ALA A 50 -19.79 -27.11 -25.16
N ASN A 51 -20.52 -26.58 -24.17
CA ASN A 51 -21.98 -26.59 -24.16
C ASN A 51 -22.59 -25.71 -25.28
N PHE A 52 -21.83 -24.76 -25.81
CA PHE A 52 -22.28 -23.79 -26.82
C PHE A 52 -21.68 -24.02 -28.20
N THR A 53 -21.08 -25.20 -28.44
CA THR A 53 -20.46 -25.60 -29.72
C THR A 53 -21.32 -25.26 -30.94
N HIS A 54 -22.58 -25.70 -30.93
CA HIS A 54 -23.46 -25.56 -32.10
C HIS A 54 -23.90 -24.12 -32.32
N GLU A 55 -24.29 -23.42 -31.25
CA GLU A 55 -24.71 -22.02 -31.33
C GLU A 55 -23.58 -21.13 -31.85
N TRP A 56 -22.35 -21.34 -31.38
CA TRP A 56 -21.17 -20.63 -31.85
C TRP A 56 -20.86 -20.93 -33.33
N LEU A 57 -20.92 -22.20 -33.75
CA LEU A 57 -20.74 -22.55 -35.17
C LEU A 57 -21.82 -21.91 -36.06
N ASP A 58 -23.07 -21.85 -35.60
CA ASP A 58 -24.16 -21.19 -36.31
C ASP A 58 -23.98 -19.66 -36.36
N ASN A 59 -23.39 -19.05 -35.33
CA ASN A 59 -22.99 -17.64 -35.34
C ASN A 59 -21.89 -17.40 -36.40
N LEU A 60 -20.88 -18.29 -36.45
CA LEU A 60 -19.80 -18.21 -37.42
C LEU A 60 -20.31 -18.35 -38.86
N ASP A 61 -21.14 -19.35 -39.15
CA ASP A 61 -21.70 -19.57 -40.50
C ASP A 61 -22.45 -18.31 -41.01
N ARG A 62 -23.27 -17.70 -40.14
CA ARG A 62 -23.98 -16.45 -40.44
C ARG A 62 -23.04 -15.28 -40.71
N ILE A 63 -21.92 -15.16 -40.00
CA ILE A 63 -20.95 -14.09 -40.19
C ILE A 63 -20.11 -14.30 -41.46
N LEU A 64 -19.79 -15.55 -41.76
CA LEU A 64 -18.91 -15.93 -42.86
C LEU A 64 -19.63 -15.91 -44.21
N GLU A 65 -20.95 -16.11 -44.25
CA GLU A 65 -21.77 -16.09 -45.47
C GLU A 65 -21.20 -17.00 -46.59
N GLY A 66 -20.74 -18.20 -46.20
CA GLY A 66 -20.15 -19.19 -47.10
C GLY A 66 -18.65 -18.99 -47.39
N ARG A 67 -18.01 -17.93 -46.87
CA ARG A 67 -16.55 -17.80 -46.86
C ARG A 67 -15.93 -18.78 -45.86
N LYS A 68 -14.66 -19.14 -46.08
CA LYS A 68 -13.91 -20.02 -45.17
C LYS A 68 -12.90 -19.21 -44.34
N PRO A 69 -12.72 -19.53 -43.05
CA PRO A 69 -11.69 -18.90 -42.23
C PRO A 69 -10.30 -19.44 -42.57
N ASP A 70 -9.35 -18.53 -42.77
CA ASP A 70 -7.94 -18.87 -42.99
C ASP A 70 -7.22 -19.20 -41.68
N TYR A 71 -7.61 -18.53 -40.59
CA TYR A 71 -6.96 -18.64 -39.29
C TYR A 71 -7.95 -18.85 -38.14
N LEU A 72 -7.58 -19.72 -37.20
CA LEU A 72 -8.11 -19.72 -35.84
C LEU A 72 -6.97 -19.32 -34.90
N ILE A 73 -7.08 -18.14 -34.30
CA ILE A 73 -6.11 -17.60 -33.36
C ILE A 73 -6.53 -18.02 -31.96
N VAL A 74 -5.69 -18.81 -31.28
CA VAL A 74 -5.96 -19.32 -29.93
C VAL A 74 -5.05 -18.60 -28.95
N GLN A 75 -5.64 -17.69 -28.18
CA GLN A 75 -4.97 -16.82 -27.23
C GLN A 75 -4.83 -17.46 -25.85
N HIS A 76 -5.77 -18.32 -25.50
CA HIS A 76 -5.86 -18.98 -24.20
C HIS A 76 -6.46 -20.39 -24.35
N MET A 77 -5.93 -21.37 -23.61
CA MET A 77 -6.34 -22.77 -23.68
C MET A 77 -7.32 -23.22 -22.61
N GLU A 78 -7.81 -22.31 -21.76
CA GLU A 78 -8.85 -22.69 -20.81
C GLU A 78 -10.11 -23.15 -21.57
N PRO A 79 -10.74 -24.27 -21.16
CA PRO A 79 -11.75 -24.92 -21.98
C PRO A 79 -13.00 -24.07 -22.29
N ASP A 80 -13.32 -23.09 -21.46
CA ASP A 80 -14.43 -22.16 -21.69
C ASP A 80 -14.23 -21.25 -22.92
N HIS A 81 -13.00 -21.14 -23.43
CA HIS A 81 -12.69 -20.46 -24.71
C HIS A 81 -11.96 -21.35 -25.72
N ALA A 82 -11.56 -22.57 -25.35
CA ALA A 82 -10.74 -23.43 -26.21
C ALA A 82 -11.34 -24.80 -26.51
N ALA A 83 -12.44 -25.21 -25.86
CA ALA A 83 -13.00 -26.56 -25.99
C ALA A 83 -13.36 -26.94 -27.44
N ASN A 84 -13.59 -25.95 -28.29
CA ASN A 84 -14.09 -26.15 -29.64
C ASN A 84 -13.03 -26.12 -30.75
N VAL A 85 -11.74 -26.02 -30.44
CA VAL A 85 -10.65 -26.06 -31.43
C VAL A 85 -10.75 -27.29 -32.34
N ALA A 86 -10.93 -28.49 -31.76
CA ALA A 86 -11.05 -29.73 -32.53
C ALA A 86 -12.35 -29.80 -33.36
N ASN A 87 -13.45 -29.26 -32.86
CA ASN A 87 -14.72 -29.24 -33.57
C ASN A 87 -14.69 -28.25 -34.74
N PHE A 88 -14.07 -27.09 -34.53
CA PHE A 88 -13.86 -26.08 -35.56
C PHE A 88 -13.06 -26.64 -36.74
N LEU A 89 -11.95 -27.35 -36.49
CA LEU A 89 -11.14 -27.96 -37.56
C LEU A 89 -11.85 -29.09 -38.31
N LYS A 90 -12.86 -29.74 -37.73
CA LYS A 90 -13.70 -30.70 -38.47
C LYS A 90 -14.61 -29.99 -39.49
N VAL A 91 -15.07 -28.79 -39.16
CA VAL A 91 -15.95 -27.98 -40.03
C VAL A 91 -15.13 -27.21 -41.06
N TYR A 92 -13.99 -26.66 -40.65
CA TYR A 92 -13.08 -25.86 -41.48
C TYR A 92 -11.69 -26.52 -41.54
N PRO A 93 -11.53 -27.64 -42.26
CA PRO A 93 -10.29 -28.43 -42.25
C PRO A 93 -9.11 -27.78 -42.99
N GLU A 94 -9.33 -26.66 -43.66
CA GLU A 94 -8.29 -25.88 -44.36
C GLU A 94 -7.70 -24.76 -43.49
N THR A 95 -8.24 -24.53 -42.30
CA THR A 95 -7.80 -23.44 -41.42
C THR A 95 -6.44 -23.73 -40.77
N THR A 96 -5.59 -22.70 -40.68
CA THR A 96 -4.35 -22.74 -39.92
C THR A 96 -4.57 -22.25 -38.49
N ILE A 97 -4.14 -23.03 -37.49
CA ILE A 97 -4.12 -22.60 -36.09
C ILE A 97 -2.94 -21.67 -35.85
N VAL A 98 -3.21 -20.50 -35.29
CA VAL A 98 -2.20 -19.48 -34.94
C VAL A 98 -2.10 -19.38 -33.43
N ALA A 99 -0.93 -19.73 -32.88
CA ALA A 99 -0.72 -19.69 -31.43
C ALA A 99 0.76 -19.67 -31.06
N ASN A 100 1.10 -19.62 -29.77
CA ASN A 100 2.48 -19.77 -29.32
C ASN A 100 2.84 -21.24 -29.02
N ALA A 101 4.14 -21.52 -28.82
CA ALA A 101 4.66 -22.87 -28.56
C ALA A 101 3.96 -23.62 -27.42
N LYS A 102 3.64 -22.93 -26.32
CA LYS A 102 3.00 -23.54 -25.14
C LYS A 102 1.55 -23.92 -25.45
N THR A 103 0.84 -23.06 -26.17
CA THR A 103 -0.53 -23.30 -26.64
C THR A 103 -0.59 -24.56 -27.49
N PHE A 104 0.32 -24.74 -28.45
CA PHE A 104 0.35 -25.98 -29.25
C PHE A 104 0.61 -27.24 -28.43
N THR A 105 1.45 -27.14 -27.40
CA THR A 105 1.67 -28.27 -26.48
C THR A 105 0.37 -28.62 -25.75
N MET A 106 -0.39 -27.61 -25.31
CA MET A 106 -1.68 -27.82 -24.65
C MET A 106 -2.76 -28.35 -25.59
N ILE A 107 -2.83 -27.87 -26.84
CA ILE A 107 -3.74 -28.41 -27.85
C ILE A 107 -3.50 -29.92 -28.05
N GLN A 108 -2.24 -30.34 -28.16
CA GLN A 108 -1.90 -31.75 -28.23
C GLN A 108 -2.37 -32.53 -27.00
N ASN A 109 -2.24 -31.94 -25.80
CA ASN A 109 -2.63 -32.60 -24.55
C ASN A 109 -4.15 -32.71 -24.39
N PHE A 110 -4.90 -31.66 -24.72
CA PHE A 110 -6.36 -31.64 -24.58
C PHE A 110 -7.07 -32.47 -25.66
N PHE A 111 -6.57 -32.41 -26.90
CA PHE A 111 -7.32 -32.93 -28.06
C PHE A 111 -6.60 -34.04 -28.82
N GLY A 112 -5.30 -34.25 -28.59
CA GLY A 112 -4.51 -35.21 -29.37
C GLY A 112 -4.41 -34.86 -30.86
N LEU A 113 -4.61 -33.59 -31.22
CA LEU A 113 -4.66 -33.13 -32.61
C LEU A 113 -3.27 -33.07 -33.23
N ASP A 114 -3.10 -33.74 -34.37
CA ASP A 114 -1.98 -33.51 -35.27
C ASP A 114 -2.27 -32.29 -36.15
N LEU A 115 -1.43 -31.26 -36.01
CA LEU A 115 -1.55 -29.99 -36.74
C LEU A 115 -0.41 -29.80 -37.75
N GLU A 116 0.22 -30.89 -38.21
CA GLU A 116 1.25 -30.83 -39.25
C GLU A 116 0.71 -30.13 -40.51
N GLY A 117 1.41 -29.09 -40.96
CA GLY A 117 0.98 -28.26 -42.11
C GLY A 117 -0.15 -27.27 -41.85
N GLN A 118 -0.76 -27.27 -40.66
CA GLN A 118 -1.86 -26.37 -40.26
C GLN A 118 -1.52 -25.56 -38.99
N LYS A 119 -0.22 -25.45 -38.68
CA LYS A 119 0.30 -24.75 -37.51
C LYS A 119 1.08 -23.50 -37.94
N LEU A 120 0.72 -22.35 -37.36
CA LEU A 120 1.51 -21.12 -37.39
C LEU A 120 1.92 -20.74 -35.97
N GLU A 121 3.21 -20.90 -35.65
CA GLU A 121 3.76 -20.50 -34.35
C GLU A 121 4.18 -19.03 -34.36
N VAL A 122 3.62 -18.24 -33.44
CA VAL A 122 3.94 -16.82 -33.26
C VAL A 122 4.95 -16.62 -32.14
N THR A 123 5.68 -15.51 -32.21
CA THR A 123 6.62 -15.05 -31.18
C THR A 123 6.10 -13.78 -30.51
N ASN A 124 6.62 -13.47 -29.32
CA ASN A 124 6.27 -12.22 -28.63
C ASN A 124 6.71 -10.99 -29.45
N GLY A 125 5.79 -10.10 -29.77
CA GLY A 125 5.97 -8.97 -30.68
C GLY A 125 5.92 -9.34 -32.17
N GLY A 126 5.65 -10.62 -32.50
CA GLY A 126 5.46 -11.08 -33.87
C GLY A 126 4.18 -10.52 -34.48
N THR A 127 4.09 -10.52 -35.80
CA THR A 127 2.94 -9.97 -36.54
C THR A 127 2.33 -10.96 -37.53
N LEU A 128 1.05 -10.78 -37.82
CA LEU A 128 0.31 -11.48 -38.87
C LEU A 128 -0.55 -10.48 -39.64
N ASN A 129 -0.27 -10.34 -40.94
CA ASN A 129 -1.07 -9.52 -41.84
C ASN A 129 -2.18 -10.35 -42.49
N LEU A 130 -3.40 -9.84 -42.45
CA LEU A 130 -4.60 -10.46 -43.00
C LEU A 130 -5.05 -9.84 -44.33
N GLY A 131 -4.30 -8.87 -44.86
CA GLY A 131 -4.73 -7.92 -45.88
C GLY A 131 -4.62 -6.51 -45.33
N ASN A 132 -5.75 -5.89 -45.01
CA ASN A 132 -5.85 -4.57 -44.40
C ASN A 132 -5.49 -4.55 -42.89
N HIS A 133 -5.79 -5.62 -42.17
CA HIS A 133 -5.52 -5.79 -40.74
C HIS A 133 -4.10 -6.30 -40.50
N ASN A 134 -3.43 -5.72 -39.52
CA ASN A 134 -2.11 -6.15 -39.09
C ASN A 134 -2.10 -6.42 -37.59
N LEU A 135 -2.07 -7.70 -37.25
CA LEU A 135 -2.13 -8.22 -35.90
C LEU A 135 -0.72 -8.27 -35.29
N THR A 136 -0.60 -7.90 -34.04
CA THR A 136 0.62 -8.02 -33.23
C THR A 136 0.33 -8.87 -32.00
N PHE A 137 1.14 -9.90 -31.75
CA PHE A 137 0.95 -10.81 -30.61
C PHE A 137 1.82 -10.38 -29.44
N VAL A 138 1.22 -10.24 -28.26
CA VAL A 138 1.93 -9.88 -27.03
C VAL A 138 1.72 -10.97 -25.99
N PHE A 139 2.79 -11.59 -25.54
CA PHE A 139 2.70 -12.69 -24.57
C PHE A 139 2.39 -12.16 -23.18
N ALA A 140 1.44 -12.80 -22.50
CA ALA A 140 0.95 -12.43 -21.18
C ALA A 140 1.01 -13.64 -20.21
N PRO A 141 2.20 -14.25 -20.01
CA PRO A 141 2.31 -15.47 -19.23
C PRO A 141 1.88 -15.25 -17.78
N MET A 142 1.08 -16.18 -17.26
CA MET A 142 0.44 -16.13 -15.94
C MET A 142 -0.58 -14.99 -15.81
N VAL A 143 -1.22 -14.58 -16.91
CA VAL A 143 -2.40 -13.68 -16.90
C VAL A 143 -3.59 -14.41 -17.55
N HIS A 144 -4.11 -15.49 -16.98
CA HIS A 144 -3.72 -16.14 -15.72
C HIS A 144 -2.97 -17.48 -15.93
N TRP A 145 -2.99 -18.03 -17.15
CA TRP A 145 -2.26 -19.27 -17.51
C TRP A 145 -0.91 -19.01 -18.21
N PRO A 146 0.01 -19.99 -18.23
CA PRO A 146 1.38 -19.79 -18.73
C PRO A 146 1.50 -19.55 -20.24
N GLU A 147 0.51 -19.93 -21.04
CA GLU A 147 0.46 -19.78 -22.49
C GLU A 147 -0.28 -18.53 -22.95
N VAL A 148 -0.93 -17.78 -22.06
CA VAL A 148 -1.78 -16.67 -22.49
C VAL A 148 -1.00 -15.66 -23.34
N MET A 149 -1.63 -15.21 -24.43
CA MET A 149 -1.22 -14.07 -25.22
C MET A 149 -2.41 -13.17 -25.54
N VAL A 150 -2.16 -11.89 -25.76
CA VAL A 150 -3.14 -10.94 -26.27
C VAL A 150 -2.77 -10.54 -27.69
N THR A 151 -3.77 -10.14 -28.49
CA THR A 151 -3.57 -9.77 -29.89
C THR A 151 -4.04 -8.34 -30.12
N TYR A 152 -3.15 -7.50 -30.63
CA TYR A 152 -3.47 -6.12 -30.97
C TYR A 152 -3.60 -5.96 -32.49
N ASP A 153 -4.76 -5.52 -32.95
CA ASP A 153 -4.95 -5.08 -34.32
C ASP A 153 -4.65 -3.58 -34.43
N SER A 154 -3.59 -3.26 -35.17
CA SER A 154 -3.15 -1.89 -35.38
C SER A 154 -4.02 -1.09 -36.35
N THR A 155 -4.85 -1.76 -37.16
CA THR A 155 -5.69 -1.12 -38.16
C THR A 155 -6.93 -0.49 -37.52
N ASP A 156 -7.70 -1.30 -36.78
CA ASP A 156 -8.89 -0.82 -36.06
C ASP A 156 -8.61 -0.41 -34.61
N LYS A 157 -7.36 -0.54 -34.15
CA LYS A 157 -6.93 -0.17 -32.79
C LYS A 157 -7.63 -1.00 -31.71
N VAL A 158 -7.81 -2.29 -31.99
CA VAL A 158 -8.52 -3.25 -31.13
C VAL A 158 -7.52 -4.14 -30.39
N LEU A 159 -7.66 -4.25 -29.08
CA LEU A 159 -6.96 -5.23 -28.27
C LEU A 159 -7.90 -6.40 -27.96
N PHE A 160 -7.63 -7.58 -28.53
CA PHE A 160 -8.20 -8.83 -28.06
C PHE A 160 -7.41 -9.27 -26.83
N SER A 161 -8.02 -9.18 -25.65
CA SER A 161 -7.30 -9.16 -24.38
C SER A 161 -7.24 -10.51 -23.64
N ALA A 162 -7.66 -11.60 -24.30
CA ALA A 162 -7.95 -12.86 -23.62
C ALA A 162 -8.88 -12.61 -22.42
N ASP A 163 -8.63 -13.18 -21.25
CA ASP A 163 -9.39 -12.92 -20.01
C ASP A 163 -9.18 -11.52 -19.43
N GLY A 164 -8.15 -10.81 -19.87
CA GLY A 164 -7.91 -9.45 -19.42
C GLY A 164 -9.12 -8.56 -19.73
N PHE A 165 -9.48 -7.69 -18.78
CA PHE A 165 -10.62 -6.78 -18.83
C PHE A 165 -12.02 -7.43 -18.81
N GLY A 166 -12.10 -8.73 -18.53
CA GLY A 166 -13.38 -9.42 -18.35
C GLY A 166 -14.10 -9.08 -17.04
N LYS A 167 -15.37 -9.49 -16.97
CA LYS A 167 -16.20 -9.50 -15.76
C LYS A 167 -17.08 -10.75 -15.73
N PHE A 168 -17.58 -11.10 -14.56
CA PHE A 168 -18.69 -12.06 -14.46
C PHE A 168 -20.00 -11.45 -15.00
N GLY A 169 -20.92 -12.30 -15.46
CA GLY A 169 -22.23 -11.90 -15.98
C GLY A 169 -22.37 -12.04 -17.49
N ALA A 170 -23.59 -12.33 -17.94
CA ALA A 170 -23.95 -12.40 -19.35
C ALA A 170 -24.04 -11.00 -20.01
N LEU A 171 -23.89 -10.93 -21.33
CA LEU A 171 -23.86 -9.66 -22.08
C LEU A 171 -25.22 -8.97 -22.18
N ASP A 172 -26.29 -9.74 -22.03
CA ASP A 172 -27.69 -9.27 -22.11
C ASP A 172 -28.25 -8.86 -20.73
N VAL A 173 -27.39 -8.78 -19.71
CA VAL A 173 -27.72 -8.30 -18.37
C VAL A 173 -27.15 -6.90 -18.16
N GLU A 174 -27.98 -5.97 -17.69
CA GLU A 174 -27.53 -4.63 -17.28
C GLU A 174 -26.95 -4.67 -15.86
N GLU A 175 -25.63 -4.53 -15.74
CA GLU A 175 -24.93 -4.41 -14.46
C GLU A 175 -23.67 -3.55 -14.60
N ASP A 176 -23.26 -2.93 -13.49
CA ASP A 176 -22.05 -2.12 -13.46
C ASP A 176 -20.80 -2.98 -13.68
N TRP A 177 -19.85 -2.49 -14.47
CA TRP A 177 -18.66 -3.26 -14.81
C TRP A 177 -17.75 -3.42 -13.58
N ASP A 178 -17.56 -2.35 -12.80
CA ASP A 178 -16.51 -2.24 -11.78
C ASP A 178 -16.56 -3.35 -10.73
N ASP A 179 -17.72 -3.61 -10.13
CA ASP A 179 -17.82 -4.54 -9.01
C ASP A 179 -17.63 -6.00 -9.45
N GLU A 180 -18.26 -6.41 -10.57
CA GLU A 180 -18.09 -7.77 -11.11
C GLU A 180 -16.73 -7.97 -11.80
N ALA A 181 -16.17 -6.93 -12.42
CA ALA A 181 -14.82 -6.96 -12.96
C ALA A 181 -13.76 -7.03 -11.85
N ARG A 182 -13.97 -6.35 -10.71
CA ARG A 182 -13.10 -6.51 -9.53
C ARG A 182 -13.18 -7.93 -8.99
N ARG A 183 -14.39 -8.49 -8.87
CA ARG A 183 -14.58 -9.87 -8.39
C ARG A 183 -13.93 -10.87 -9.34
N TYR A 184 -14.09 -10.68 -10.65
CA TYR A 184 -13.44 -11.46 -11.69
C TYR A 184 -11.91 -11.34 -11.62
N PHE A 185 -11.37 -10.12 -11.65
CA PHE A 185 -9.93 -9.89 -11.60
C PHE A 185 -9.30 -10.53 -10.36
N ILE A 186 -9.87 -10.27 -9.17
CA ILE A 186 -9.34 -10.78 -7.91
C ILE A 186 -9.44 -12.30 -7.86
N GLY A 187 -10.56 -12.89 -8.31
CA GLY A 187 -10.75 -14.35 -8.30
C GLY A 187 -9.86 -15.10 -9.30
N ILE A 188 -9.66 -14.55 -10.49
CA ILE A 188 -8.99 -15.26 -11.59
C ILE A 188 -7.48 -14.97 -11.61
N VAL A 189 -7.09 -13.69 -11.58
CA VAL A 189 -5.70 -13.26 -11.82
C VAL A 189 -5.09 -12.47 -10.66
N GLY A 190 -5.82 -12.26 -9.56
CA GLY A 190 -5.43 -11.37 -8.46
C GLY A 190 -4.04 -11.66 -7.88
N LYS A 191 -3.62 -12.93 -7.89
CA LYS A 191 -2.27 -13.36 -7.48
C LYS A 191 -1.14 -12.80 -8.35
N TYR A 192 -1.42 -12.58 -9.64
CA TYR A 192 -0.44 -12.27 -10.67
C TYR A 192 -0.37 -10.78 -11.00
N GLY A 193 -0.65 -9.91 -10.03
CA GLY A 193 -0.52 -8.45 -10.18
C GLY A 193 0.80 -7.99 -10.85
N PRO A 194 2.00 -8.51 -10.49
CA PRO A 194 3.24 -8.14 -11.16
C PRO A 194 3.31 -8.50 -12.66
N GLN A 195 2.60 -9.54 -13.09
CA GLN A 195 2.51 -9.96 -14.49
C GLN A 195 1.54 -9.07 -15.25
N VAL A 196 0.39 -8.75 -14.65
CA VAL A 196 -0.56 -7.76 -15.19
C VAL A 196 0.13 -6.40 -15.37
N GLN A 197 0.87 -5.92 -14.36
CA GLN A 197 1.64 -4.68 -14.44
C GLN A 197 2.64 -4.64 -15.60
N LYS A 198 3.32 -5.77 -15.88
CA LYS A 198 4.23 -5.88 -17.04
C LYS A 198 3.46 -5.81 -18.35
N LEU A 199 2.30 -6.47 -18.44
CA LEU A 199 1.45 -6.43 -19.63
C LEU A 199 0.92 -5.02 -19.88
N LEU A 200 0.39 -4.34 -18.84
CA LEU A 200 -0.09 -2.96 -18.94
C LEU A 200 1.01 -2.01 -19.42
N LYS A 201 2.26 -2.20 -18.98
CA LYS A 201 3.40 -1.42 -19.47
C LYS A 201 3.67 -1.61 -20.97
N VAL A 202 3.45 -2.81 -21.51
CA VAL A 202 3.55 -3.06 -22.96
C VAL A 202 2.35 -2.45 -23.68
N ALA A 203 1.14 -2.64 -23.14
CA ALA A 203 -0.10 -2.10 -23.69
C ALA A 203 -0.10 -0.56 -23.77
N ALA A 204 0.57 0.12 -22.83
CA ALA A 204 0.74 1.58 -22.86
C ALA A 204 1.52 2.10 -24.09
N GLY A 205 2.23 1.22 -24.81
CA GLY A 205 2.88 1.56 -26.08
C GLY A 205 1.99 1.37 -27.31
N LEU A 206 0.75 0.88 -27.15
CA LEU A 206 -0.20 0.60 -28.21
C LEU A 206 -1.29 1.69 -28.22
N ASP A 207 -1.76 2.07 -29.41
CA ASP A 207 -2.86 3.03 -29.57
C ASP A 207 -4.20 2.30 -29.51
N ILE A 208 -4.62 1.87 -28.32
CA ILE A 208 -5.83 1.07 -28.11
C ILE A 208 -7.06 1.97 -28.02
N GLN A 209 -8.09 1.66 -28.80
CA GLN A 209 -9.40 2.34 -28.81
C GLN A 209 -10.56 1.40 -28.45
N ILE A 210 -10.36 0.08 -28.57
CA ILE A 210 -11.36 -0.93 -28.23
C ILE A 210 -10.67 -2.10 -27.53
N ILE A 211 -11.26 -2.62 -26.45
CA ILE A 211 -10.81 -3.85 -25.77
C ILE A 211 -11.90 -4.90 -25.90
N CYS A 212 -11.52 -6.07 -26.42
CA CYS A 212 -12.36 -7.22 -26.69
C CYS A 212 -11.94 -8.38 -25.77
N PRO A 213 -12.51 -8.49 -24.55
CA PRO A 213 -12.22 -9.58 -23.62
C PRO A 213 -12.93 -10.88 -24.01
N LEU A 214 -12.50 -12.00 -23.43
CA LEU A 214 -13.15 -13.31 -23.56
C LEU A 214 -14.41 -13.45 -22.70
N HIS A 215 -14.60 -12.57 -21.71
CA HIS A 215 -15.83 -12.47 -20.91
C HIS A 215 -16.29 -11.02 -20.74
N GLY A 216 -17.59 -10.80 -20.59
CA GLY A 216 -18.17 -9.48 -20.38
C GLY A 216 -18.22 -8.60 -21.64
N PRO A 217 -18.50 -7.30 -21.48
CA PRO A 217 -18.70 -6.37 -22.58
C PRO A 217 -17.41 -6.00 -23.32
N VAL A 218 -17.58 -5.66 -24.60
CA VAL A 218 -16.56 -4.95 -25.36
C VAL A 218 -16.45 -3.52 -24.84
N LEU A 219 -15.24 -3.06 -24.55
CA LEU A 219 -14.97 -1.76 -23.95
C LEU A 219 -14.48 -0.79 -25.02
N THR A 220 -15.19 0.32 -25.23
CA THR A 220 -14.92 1.29 -26.32
C THR A 220 -14.80 2.73 -25.82
N GLU A 221 -15.46 3.08 -24.71
CA GLU A 221 -15.46 4.41 -24.12
C GLU A 221 -14.83 4.38 -22.73
N ASN A 222 -14.18 5.47 -22.31
CA ASN A 222 -13.56 5.59 -20.98
C ASN A 222 -12.50 4.52 -20.68
N LEU A 223 -11.68 4.13 -21.67
CA LEU A 223 -10.62 3.13 -21.46
C LEU A 223 -9.64 3.49 -20.33
N GLY A 224 -9.43 4.78 -20.05
CA GLY A 224 -8.61 5.24 -18.93
C GLY A 224 -9.13 4.76 -17.57
N HIS A 225 -10.45 4.61 -17.41
CA HIS A 225 -11.07 4.07 -16.20
C HIS A 225 -10.74 2.58 -16.03
N TYR A 226 -11.05 1.75 -17.03
CA TYR A 226 -10.81 0.30 -16.96
C TYR A 226 -9.32 -0.03 -16.77
N ILE A 227 -8.45 0.64 -17.52
CA ILE A 227 -7.00 0.48 -17.40
C ILE A 227 -6.50 0.96 -16.03
N GLY A 228 -7.03 2.09 -15.53
CA GLY A 228 -6.71 2.61 -14.20
C GLY A 228 -7.12 1.67 -13.06
N LEU A 229 -8.28 1.02 -13.18
CA LEU A 229 -8.71 0.00 -12.23
C LEU A 229 -7.81 -1.25 -12.28
N TYR A 230 -7.48 -1.76 -13.46
CA TYR A 230 -6.52 -2.86 -13.60
C TYR A 230 -5.14 -2.51 -13.02
N ASP A 231 -4.65 -1.29 -13.23
CA ASP A 231 -3.40 -0.80 -12.61
C ASP A 231 -3.50 -0.77 -11.08
N THR A 232 -4.62 -0.27 -10.55
CA THR A 232 -4.91 -0.22 -9.11
C THR A 232 -4.94 -1.62 -8.50
N TRP A 233 -5.70 -2.54 -9.08
CA TRP A 233 -5.86 -3.90 -8.56
C TRP A 233 -4.55 -4.69 -8.65
N SER A 234 -3.85 -4.62 -9.78
CA SER A 234 -2.59 -5.35 -9.99
C SER A 234 -1.40 -4.79 -9.19
N SER A 235 -1.46 -3.52 -8.78
CA SER A 235 -0.51 -2.93 -7.82
C SER A 235 -0.85 -3.22 -6.36
N TYR A 236 -2.02 -3.83 -6.10
CA TYR A 236 -2.56 -4.10 -4.77
C TYR A 236 -2.83 -2.83 -3.95
N THR A 237 -3.00 -1.70 -4.64
CA THR A 237 -3.38 -0.43 -4.03
C THR A 237 -4.86 -0.51 -3.65
N PRO A 238 -5.28 -0.05 -2.47
CA PRO A 238 -6.70 0.11 -2.17
C PRO A 238 -7.38 0.97 -3.24
N GLU A 239 -8.52 0.51 -3.75
CA GLU A 239 -9.27 1.24 -4.77
C GLU A 239 -10.03 2.42 -4.18
N THR A 240 -10.66 2.22 -3.02
CA THR A 240 -11.47 3.25 -2.36
C THR A 240 -11.29 3.23 -0.85
N GLU A 241 -11.61 4.34 -0.20
CA GLU A 241 -11.57 4.44 1.26
C GLU A 241 -12.75 3.71 1.90
N GLY A 242 -12.48 2.97 2.97
CA GLY A 242 -13.49 2.22 3.70
C GLY A 242 -12.90 1.11 4.57
N ILE A 243 -13.77 0.37 5.23
CA ILE A 243 -13.41 -0.73 6.13
C ILE A 243 -14.29 -1.93 5.84
N VAL A 244 -13.65 -3.09 5.63
CA VAL A 244 -14.34 -4.39 5.63
C VAL A 244 -14.23 -5.02 7.00
N ILE A 245 -15.33 -5.54 7.54
CA ILE A 245 -15.33 -6.43 8.69
C ILE A 245 -15.77 -7.82 8.24
N ALA A 246 -14.82 -8.75 8.15
CA ALA A 246 -15.10 -10.14 7.85
C ALA A 246 -15.15 -10.93 9.16
N TYR A 247 -16.25 -11.65 9.39
CA TYR A 247 -16.44 -12.35 10.66
C TYR A 247 -17.06 -13.75 10.53
N THR A 248 -16.88 -14.53 11.59
CA THR A 248 -17.66 -15.74 11.85
C THR A 248 -18.18 -15.72 13.28
N SER A 249 -19.39 -16.26 13.51
CA SER A 249 -19.98 -16.29 14.85
C SER A 249 -20.81 -17.55 15.09
N VAL A 250 -20.41 -18.36 16.08
CA VAL A 250 -21.09 -19.61 16.44
C VAL A 250 -22.34 -19.34 17.29
N TYR A 251 -22.19 -18.54 18.36
CA TYR A 251 -23.25 -18.26 19.33
C TYR A 251 -23.67 -16.79 19.38
N GLY A 252 -23.32 -15.99 18.36
CA GLY A 252 -23.78 -14.61 18.23
C GLY A 252 -22.95 -13.54 18.96
N HIS A 253 -22.11 -13.88 19.94
CA HIS A 253 -21.33 -12.85 20.66
C HIS A 253 -20.24 -12.18 19.82
N THR A 254 -19.59 -12.90 18.90
CA THR A 254 -18.67 -12.27 17.92
C THR A 254 -19.44 -11.34 16.98
N LYS A 255 -20.62 -11.76 16.52
CA LYS A 255 -21.51 -10.92 15.71
C LYS A 255 -21.90 -9.64 16.45
N ALA A 256 -22.29 -9.75 17.72
CA ALA A 256 -22.64 -8.59 18.54
C ALA A 256 -21.46 -7.59 18.69
N ALA A 257 -20.23 -8.09 18.85
CA ALA A 257 -19.04 -7.24 18.86
C ALA A 257 -18.81 -6.53 17.51
N VAL A 258 -19.00 -7.25 16.41
CA VAL A 258 -18.87 -6.72 15.04
C VAL A 258 -19.91 -5.65 14.74
N GLU A 259 -21.18 -5.87 15.13
CA GLU A 259 -22.26 -4.89 14.96
C GLU A 259 -21.95 -3.60 15.73
N LEU A 260 -21.51 -3.72 16.99
CA LEU A 260 -21.08 -2.57 17.79
C LEU A 260 -19.89 -1.82 17.16
N LEU A 261 -18.91 -2.53 16.60
CA LEU A 261 -17.79 -1.89 15.91
C LEU A 261 -18.28 -1.17 14.66
N ALA A 262 -19.12 -1.81 13.84
CA ALA A 262 -19.62 -1.23 12.61
C ALA A 262 -20.35 0.10 12.86
N ASP A 263 -21.19 0.16 13.90
CA ASP A 263 -21.89 1.37 14.29
C ASP A 263 -20.93 2.47 14.78
N LYS A 264 -19.91 2.11 15.56
CA LYS A 264 -18.87 3.04 15.99
C LYS A 264 -18.09 3.61 14.82
N LEU A 265 -17.67 2.79 13.87
CA LEU A 265 -16.95 3.22 12.67
C LEU A 265 -17.78 4.21 11.85
N ARG A 266 -19.06 3.92 11.64
CA ARG A 266 -20.00 4.84 10.95
C ARG A 266 -20.13 6.16 11.71
N SER A 267 -20.31 6.11 13.03
CA SER A 267 -20.44 7.32 13.87
C SER A 267 -19.19 8.20 13.88
N LYS A 268 -18.01 7.62 13.62
CA LYS A 268 -16.72 8.31 13.53
C LYS A 268 -16.38 8.77 12.11
N GLY A 269 -17.36 8.79 11.21
CA GLY A 269 -17.21 9.34 9.86
C GLY A 269 -16.48 8.43 8.87
N CYS A 270 -16.45 7.11 9.12
CA CYS A 270 -15.95 6.18 8.11
C CYS A 270 -16.81 6.27 6.83
N PRO A 271 -16.22 6.49 5.64
CA PRO A 271 -16.99 6.70 4.40
C PRO A 271 -17.79 5.46 3.99
N LYS A 272 -17.25 4.26 4.26
CA LYS A 272 -17.88 3.00 3.91
C LYS A 272 -17.49 1.91 4.90
N VAL A 273 -18.49 1.22 5.45
CA VAL A 273 -18.32 0.05 6.32
C VAL A 273 -19.10 -1.11 5.72
N VAL A 274 -18.40 -2.16 5.29
CA VAL A 274 -18.99 -3.39 4.77
C VAL A 274 -18.75 -4.52 5.77
N VAL A 275 -19.77 -5.34 6.00
CA VAL A 275 -19.73 -6.42 6.99
C VAL A 275 -20.10 -7.72 6.30
N TYR A 276 -19.25 -8.73 6.43
CA TYR A 276 -19.44 -10.07 5.86
C TYR A 276 -19.47 -11.12 6.95
N ASP A 277 -20.55 -11.88 7.00
CA ASP A 277 -20.64 -13.15 7.71
C ASP A 277 -20.13 -14.26 6.79
N LEU A 278 -18.87 -14.67 6.97
CA LEU A 278 -18.19 -15.60 6.06
C LEU A 278 -18.84 -16.99 6.00
N ALA A 279 -19.75 -17.32 6.92
CA ALA A 279 -20.50 -18.57 6.88
C ALA A 279 -21.80 -18.50 6.07
N ARG A 280 -22.19 -17.30 5.59
CA ARG A 280 -23.50 -17.04 4.96
C ARG A 280 -23.38 -16.24 3.66
N ASP A 281 -22.53 -15.22 3.67
CA ASP A 281 -22.35 -14.29 2.56
C ASP A 281 -21.40 -14.87 1.49
N ASP A 282 -21.36 -14.21 0.34
CA ASP A 282 -20.49 -14.63 -0.75
C ASP A 282 -19.01 -14.41 -0.42
N MET A 283 -18.26 -15.51 -0.34
CA MET A 283 -16.83 -15.51 -0.03
C MET A 283 -16.00 -14.74 -1.07
N SER A 284 -16.36 -14.85 -2.36
CA SER A 284 -15.65 -14.16 -3.44
C SER A 284 -15.90 -12.66 -3.40
N GLN A 285 -17.10 -12.24 -3.01
CA GLN A 285 -17.42 -10.83 -2.80
C GLN A 285 -16.70 -10.26 -1.57
N ALA A 286 -16.67 -11.01 -0.46
CA ALA A 286 -15.91 -10.61 0.73
C ALA A 286 -14.42 -10.43 0.42
N LEU A 287 -13.85 -11.33 -0.40
CA LEU A 287 -12.47 -11.26 -0.87
C LEU A 287 -12.27 -10.02 -1.74
N SER A 288 -13.12 -9.80 -2.75
CA SER A 288 -13.08 -8.63 -3.65
C SER A 288 -13.07 -7.31 -2.87
N ASP A 289 -13.95 -7.16 -1.88
CA ASP A 289 -14.00 -5.96 -1.04
C ASP A 289 -12.79 -5.80 -0.12
N ALA A 290 -12.16 -6.90 0.33
CA ALA A 290 -10.90 -6.80 1.07
C ALA A 290 -9.80 -6.12 0.24
N PHE A 291 -9.77 -6.40 -1.07
CA PHE A 291 -8.87 -5.71 -2.00
C PHE A 291 -9.37 -4.32 -2.38
N ARG A 292 -10.68 -4.03 -2.29
CA ARG A 292 -11.20 -2.68 -2.56
C ARG A 292 -10.78 -1.65 -1.51
N TYR A 293 -10.87 -1.98 -0.23
CA TYR A 293 -10.72 -1.01 0.85
C TYR A 293 -9.36 -1.04 1.54
N SER A 294 -8.94 0.09 2.14
CA SER A 294 -7.61 0.24 2.78
C SER A 294 -7.47 -0.49 4.12
N LYS A 295 -8.60 -0.89 4.73
CA LYS A 295 -8.68 -1.42 6.09
C LYS A 295 -9.55 -2.68 6.16
N LEU A 296 -9.09 -3.67 6.91
CA LEU A 296 -9.78 -4.95 7.15
C LEU A 296 -9.82 -5.25 8.65
N VAL A 297 -10.96 -5.71 9.15
CA VAL A 297 -11.10 -6.27 10.50
C VAL A 297 -11.48 -7.74 10.37
N LEU A 298 -10.72 -8.60 11.02
CA LEU A 298 -10.99 -10.04 11.12
C LEU A 298 -11.56 -10.38 12.49
N ALA A 299 -12.73 -10.99 12.51
CA ALA A 299 -13.41 -11.33 13.76
C ALA A 299 -13.85 -12.79 13.80
N THR A 300 -13.25 -13.60 14.68
CA THR A 300 -13.60 -15.04 14.77
C THR A 300 -13.50 -15.57 16.18
N THR A 301 -14.19 -16.68 16.44
CA THR A 301 -13.94 -17.49 17.63
C THR A 301 -12.71 -18.37 17.44
N THR A 302 -12.06 -18.70 18.55
CA THR A 302 -11.18 -19.85 18.65
C THR A 302 -12.02 -21.11 18.52
N TYR A 303 -11.60 -22.03 17.65
CA TYR A 303 -12.31 -23.27 17.33
C TYR A 303 -11.29 -24.40 17.14
N ASN A 304 -11.40 -25.47 17.92
CA ASN A 304 -10.46 -26.61 17.87
C ASN A 304 -8.98 -26.22 18.01
N ALA A 305 -8.65 -25.34 18.97
CA ALA A 305 -7.32 -24.73 19.12
C ALA A 305 -6.79 -24.02 17.85
N SER A 306 -7.71 -23.71 16.93
CA SER A 306 -7.50 -22.99 15.68
C SER A 306 -8.54 -21.85 15.55
N ILE A 307 -8.79 -21.38 14.34
CA ILE A 307 -9.88 -20.47 13.97
C ILE A 307 -11.02 -21.22 13.28
N TYR A 308 -12.18 -20.56 13.17
CA TYR A 308 -13.36 -21.17 12.54
C TYR A 308 -13.11 -21.46 11.04
N PRO A 309 -13.61 -22.58 10.47
CA PRO A 309 -13.25 -23.01 9.12
C PRO A 309 -13.43 -21.97 8.02
N PHE A 310 -14.53 -21.21 8.02
CA PHE A 310 -14.75 -20.15 7.02
C PHE A 310 -13.78 -18.97 7.16
N MET A 311 -13.34 -18.64 8.37
CA MET A 311 -12.28 -17.64 8.55
C MET A 311 -10.93 -18.18 8.07
N HIS A 312 -10.67 -19.47 8.29
CA HIS A 312 -9.48 -20.11 7.77
C HIS A 312 -9.44 -20.07 6.24
N ASP A 313 -10.53 -20.47 5.57
CA ASP A 313 -10.66 -20.41 4.11
C ASP A 313 -10.46 -18.98 3.59
N TYR A 314 -11.12 -17.99 4.22
CA TYR A 314 -10.99 -16.59 3.84
C TYR A 314 -9.54 -16.08 3.93
N ILE A 315 -8.81 -16.36 5.01
CA ILE A 315 -7.41 -15.94 5.13
C ILE A 315 -6.52 -16.69 4.15
N THR A 316 -6.73 -18.00 3.94
CA THR A 316 -6.01 -18.76 2.90
C THR A 316 -6.17 -18.09 1.55
N ARG A 317 -7.41 -17.75 1.15
CA ARG A 317 -7.69 -17.05 -0.11
C ARG A 317 -6.99 -15.70 -0.18
N LEU A 318 -7.02 -14.88 0.88
CA LEU A 318 -6.27 -13.62 0.92
C LEU A 318 -4.77 -13.84 0.63
N THR A 319 -4.17 -14.84 1.26
CA THR A 319 -2.73 -15.13 1.08
C THR A 319 -2.40 -15.66 -0.31
N GLU A 320 -3.25 -16.52 -0.87
CA GLU A 320 -3.09 -17.07 -2.23
C GLU A 320 -3.16 -16.00 -3.30
N HIS A 321 -3.97 -14.96 -3.08
CA HIS A 321 -4.14 -13.80 -3.96
C HIS A 321 -3.17 -12.65 -3.64
N ASN A 322 -2.11 -12.93 -2.85
CA ASN A 322 -1.05 -11.98 -2.54
C ASN A 322 -1.56 -10.66 -1.92
N PHE A 323 -2.52 -10.77 -1.00
CA PHE A 323 -3.07 -9.64 -0.23
C PHE A 323 -1.97 -8.86 0.49
N GLN A 324 -1.98 -7.52 0.37
CA GLN A 324 -0.95 -6.63 0.91
C GLN A 324 -1.41 -5.17 0.92
N ASN A 325 -0.61 -4.28 1.53
CA ASN A 325 -0.90 -2.83 1.65
C ASN A 325 -2.19 -2.54 2.41
N ARG A 326 -2.39 -3.15 3.58
CA ARG A 326 -3.64 -3.03 4.34
C ARG A 326 -3.37 -2.79 5.81
N THR A 327 -4.26 -2.02 6.42
CA THR A 327 -4.31 -1.91 7.89
C THR A 327 -5.29 -2.96 8.41
N VAL A 328 -4.86 -3.79 9.37
CA VAL A 328 -5.63 -4.95 9.83
C VAL A 328 -5.88 -4.91 11.33
N GLY A 329 -7.16 -4.95 11.71
CA GLY A 329 -7.63 -5.11 13.09
C GLY A 329 -8.10 -6.54 13.38
N ILE A 330 -8.01 -6.97 14.65
CA ILE A 330 -8.44 -8.30 15.07
C ILE A 330 -9.42 -8.22 16.26
N ILE A 331 -10.52 -8.97 16.13
CA ILE A 331 -11.41 -9.34 17.23
C ILE A 331 -11.30 -10.85 17.42
N GLU A 332 -10.84 -11.29 18.59
CA GLU A 332 -10.89 -12.70 18.96
C GLU A 332 -12.00 -12.97 19.99
N ASN A 333 -12.64 -14.14 19.87
CA ASN A 333 -13.54 -14.67 20.89
C ASN A 333 -13.05 -16.06 21.36
N GLY A 334 -13.12 -16.34 22.65
CA GLY A 334 -12.84 -17.64 23.23
C GLY A 334 -13.34 -17.72 24.68
N SER A 335 -13.34 -18.89 25.30
CA SER A 335 -13.88 -19.05 26.67
C SER A 335 -12.80 -19.40 27.72
N TRP A 336 -11.81 -20.23 27.39
CA TRP A 336 -10.79 -20.67 28.35
C TRP A 336 -9.35 -20.65 27.81
N ALA A 337 -9.17 -20.56 26.49
CA ALA A 337 -7.86 -20.46 25.84
C ALA A 337 -7.98 -19.84 24.44
N PRO A 338 -8.27 -18.53 24.33
CA PRO A 338 -8.36 -17.86 23.03
C PRO A 338 -6.98 -17.87 22.33
N LEU A 339 -6.98 -18.33 21.08
CA LEU A 339 -5.80 -18.41 20.20
C LEU A 339 -6.04 -17.75 18.83
N ALA A 340 -7.28 -17.36 18.54
CA ALA A 340 -7.68 -16.88 17.22
C ALA A 340 -6.84 -15.68 16.75
N ALA A 341 -6.54 -14.71 17.61
CA ALA A 341 -5.73 -13.56 17.19
C ALA A 341 -4.33 -13.96 16.75
N LYS A 342 -3.69 -14.85 17.51
CA LYS A 342 -2.35 -15.38 17.19
C LYS A 342 -2.36 -16.08 15.83
N ILE A 343 -3.34 -16.96 15.62
CA ILE A 343 -3.41 -17.80 14.41
C ILE A 343 -3.71 -16.96 13.16
N MET A 344 -4.62 -15.98 13.25
CA MET A 344 -4.86 -15.07 12.12
C MET A 344 -3.61 -14.25 11.75
N LYS A 345 -2.84 -13.78 12.75
CA LYS A 345 -1.56 -13.08 12.51
C LYS A 345 -0.51 -14.01 11.86
N GLU A 346 -0.42 -15.26 12.32
CA GLU A 346 0.50 -16.24 11.75
C GLU A 346 0.15 -16.58 10.30
N MET A 347 -1.13 -16.81 9.98
CA MET A 347 -1.58 -17.08 8.62
C MET A 347 -1.31 -15.91 7.66
N LEU A 348 -1.45 -14.66 8.12
CA LEU A 348 -1.15 -13.45 7.33
C LEU A 348 0.33 -13.06 7.33
N SER A 349 1.22 -13.81 7.99
CA SER A 349 2.65 -13.43 8.10
C SER A 349 3.39 -13.38 6.76
N GLY A 350 2.92 -14.10 5.75
CA GLY A 350 3.44 -14.05 4.38
C GLY A 350 2.99 -12.83 3.58
N CYS A 351 1.94 -12.13 4.02
CA CYS A 351 1.44 -10.92 3.37
C CYS A 351 2.37 -9.73 3.60
N LYS A 352 2.58 -8.94 2.56
CA LYS A 352 3.49 -7.78 2.61
C LYS A 352 2.76 -6.54 3.10
N LYS A 353 3.47 -5.65 3.78
CA LYS A 353 2.99 -4.30 4.15
C LYS A 353 1.61 -4.34 4.84
N ILE A 354 1.46 -5.27 5.78
CA ILE A 354 0.33 -5.32 6.69
C ILE A 354 0.67 -4.46 7.91
N ASN A 355 -0.14 -3.43 8.12
CA ASN A 355 -0.05 -2.58 9.31
C ASN A 355 -1.05 -3.11 10.33
N TRP A 356 -0.58 -3.72 11.41
CA TRP A 356 -1.47 -4.19 12.48
C TRP A 356 -1.92 -3.03 13.35
N LEU A 357 -3.17 -3.05 13.78
CA LEU A 357 -3.62 -2.16 14.84
C LEU A 357 -2.89 -2.50 16.16
N ASP A 358 -2.62 -1.47 16.95
CA ASP A 358 -2.15 -1.60 18.33
C ASP A 358 -3.25 -2.25 19.19
N THR A 359 -4.52 -1.92 18.89
CA THR A 359 -5.68 -2.45 19.60
C THR A 359 -6.09 -3.84 19.08
N THR A 360 -6.20 -4.82 19.98
CA THR A 360 -6.85 -6.12 19.73
C THR A 360 -8.03 -6.27 20.69
N VAL A 361 -9.22 -6.61 20.18
CA VAL A 361 -10.41 -6.85 21.02
C VAL A 361 -10.46 -8.32 21.39
N LYS A 362 -10.59 -8.61 22.68
CA LYS A 362 -10.59 -9.98 23.21
C LYS A 362 -11.86 -10.28 23.98
N VAL A 363 -12.83 -10.91 23.33
CA VAL A 363 -14.10 -11.32 23.94
C VAL A 363 -13.93 -12.66 24.66
N LEU A 364 -14.29 -12.69 25.95
CA LEU A 364 -14.35 -13.93 26.74
C LEU A 364 -15.80 -14.41 26.86
N SER A 365 -16.17 -15.34 25.98
CA SER A 365 -17.52 -15.89 25.78
C SER A 365 -18.55 -14.86 25.28
N ALA A 366 -18.82 -13.81 26.07
CA ALA A 366 -19.83 -12.79 25.80
C ALA A 366 -19.26 -11.37 25.90
N VAL A 367 -19.82 -10.45 25.12
CA VAL A 367 -19.42 -9.03 25.12
C VAL A 367 -19.73 -8.41 26.49
N ASN A 368 -18.72 -7.79 27.10
CA ASN A 368 -18.85 -7.05 28.35
C ASN A 368 -18.43 -5.57 28.17
N GLN A 369 -18.33 -4.80 29.26
CA GLN A 369 -17.94 -3.39 29.18
C GLN A 369 -16.49 -3.18 28.72
N GLU A 370 -15.54 -3.98 29.21
CA GLU A 370 -14.14 -3.91 28.79
C GLU A 370 -14.02 -4.09 27.27
N ASN A 371 -14.76 -5.05 26.69
CA ASN A 371 -14.78 -5.25 25.25
C ASN A 371 -15.37 -4.06 24.50
N LYS A 372 -16.37 -3.36 25.06
CA LYS A 372 -16.92 -2.15 24.44
C LYS A 372 -15.90 -1.02 24.41
N ASP A 373 -15.08 -0.90 25.44
CA ASP A 373 -14.01 0.10 25.52
C ASP A 373 -12.88 -0.23 24.52
N GLN A 374 -12.53 -1.52 24.39
CA GLN A 374 -11.60 -2.00 23.35
C GLN A 374 -12.14 -1.72 21.93
N LEU A 375 -13.44 -1.93 21.69
CA LEU A 375 -14.07 -1.63 20.39
C LEU A 375 -14.07 -0.11 20.10
N GLU A 376 -14.22 0.74 21.11
CA GLU A 376 -14.10 2.19 20.99
C GLU A 376 -12.67 2.63 20.63
N ALA A 377 -11.67 2.03 21.28
CA ALA A 377 -10.26 2.27 20.98
C ALA A 377 -9.93 1.85 19.54
N MET A 378 -10.32 0.63 19.14
CA MET A 378 -10.13 0.12 17.78
C MET A 378 -10.81 1.00 16.73
N ALA A 379 -12.06 1.43 16.98
CA ALA A 379 -12.76 2.32 16.07
C ALA A 379 -12.06 3.69 15.93
N SER A 380 -11.53 4.22 17.02
CA SER A 380 -10.78 5.50 17.02
C SER A 380 -9.46 5.37 16.26
N GLU A 381 -8.77 4.24 16.37
CA GLU A 381 -7.54 3.94 15.64
C GLU A 381 -7.81 3.82 14.13
N LEU A 382 -8.83 3.05 13.74
CA LEU A 382 -9.22 2.86 12.34
C LEU A 382 -9.74 4.14 11.67
N CYS A 383 -10.42 5.01 12.43
CA CYS A 383 -11.01 6.25 11.93
C CYS A 383 -10.13 7.49 12.19
N LYS A 384 -8.90 7.35 12.70
CA LYS A 384 -8.06 8.49 13.09
C LYS A 384 -7.94 9.56 12.01
N GLU A 385 -7.67 9.15 10.77
CA GLU A 385 -7.54 10.05 9.62
C GLU A 385 -8.89 10.67 9.23
N TYR A 386 -9.96 9.87 9.23
CA TYR A 386 -11.31 10.35 8.92
C TYR A 386 -11.80 11.39 9.94
N ILE A 387 -11.52 11.16 11.23
CA ILE A 387 -11.81 12.10 12.31
C ILE A 387 -11.02 13.41 12.11
N ALA A 388 -9.72 13.32 11.79
CA ALA A 388 -8.87 14.49 11.60
C ALA A 388 -9.28 15.34 10.38
N GLN A 389 -9.86 14.71 9.35
CA GLN A 389 -10.38 15.40 8.16
C GLN A 389 -11.81 15.91 8.32
N ASN A 390 -12.55 15.43 9.32
CA ASN A 390 -13.94 15.81 9.54
C ASN A 390 -14.05 17.16 10.26
N ASP A 391 -14.86 18.06 9.73
CA ASP A 391 -15.00 19.43 10.24
C ASP A 391 -15.55 19.53 11.67
N GLU A 392 -16.35 18.55 12.11
CA GLU A 392 -17.00 18.55 13.42
C GLU A 392 -16.22 17.71 14.44
N LEU A 393 -15.67 16.57 14.01
CA LEU A 393 -15.00 15.61 14.90
C LEU A 393 -13.52 15.95 15.16
N ALA A 394 -12.88 16.74 14.31
CA ALA A 394 -11.45 17.03 14.44
C ALA A 394 -11.13 17.85 15.70
N ASN A 395 -10.07 17.46 16.42
CA ASN A 395 -9.45 18.32 17.43
C ASN A 395 -8.63 19.43 16.75
N LYS A 396 -9.24 20.59 16.55
CA LYS A 396 -8.61 21.74 15.87
C LYS A 396 -7.50 22.44 16.66
N ASN A 397 -7.24 22.01 17.91
CA ASN A 397 -6.24 22.61 18.80
C ASN A 397 -5.18 21.61 19.29
N ASP A 398 -4.94 20.52 18.57
CA ASP A 398 -3.87 19.58 18.89
C ASP A 398 -2.49 20.17 18.54
N MET A 399 -1.84 20.80 19.53
CA MET A 399 -0.51 21.39 19.36
C MET A 399 0.60 20.35 19.16
N THR A 400 0.33 19.04 19.31
CA THR A 400 1.30 18.01 18.94
C THR A 400 1.61 18.00 17.44
N ALA A 401 0.74 18.62 16.62
CA ALA A 401 1.02 18.89 15.21
C ALA A 401 2.34 19.64 14.99
N LEU A 402 2.75 20.53 15.91
CA LEU A 402 4.02 21.24 15.82
C LEU A 402 5.25 20.31 15.94
N PHE A 403 5.10 19.15 16.60
CA PHE A 403 6.15 18.13 16.65
C PHE A 403 6.28 17.32 15.35
N ARG A 404 5.40 17.56 14.35
CA ARG A 404 5.53 16.99 13.00
C ARG A 404 6.40 17.85 12.09
N ILE A 405 6.78 19.06 12.50
CA ILE A 405 7.81 19.85 11.83
C ILE A 405 9.16 19.14 12.03
N GLY A 406 9.84 18.84 10.92
CA GLY A 406 11.14 18.17 10.97
C GLY A 406 12.23 19.09 11.50
N TYR A 407 12.89 18.67 12.59
CA TYR A 407 14.05 19.38 13.17
C TYR A 407 15.25 18.45 13.23
N GLY A 408 16.40 18.90 12.74
CA GLY A 408 17.69 18.29 13.06
C GLY A 408 18.14 18.65 14.49
N LEU A 409 19.17 17.98 14.99
CA LEU A 409 19.84 18.32 16.24
C LEU A 409 21.27 18.75 15.96
N TYR A 410 21.65 19.87 16.56
CA TYR A 410 22.90 20.56 16.27
C TYR A 410 23.60 20.97 17.56
N VAL A 411 24.93 20.93 17.57
CA VAL A 411 25.72 21.68 18.57
C VAL A 411 26.12 23.01 17.95
N VAL A 412 25.63 24.11 18.51
CA VAL A 412 26.07 25.45 18.12
C VAL A 412 27.20 25.90 19.04
N THR A 413 28.36 26.23 18.46
CA THR A 413 29.53 26.68 19.22
C THR A 413 29.77 28.18 19.06
N SER A 414 30.35 28.77 20.10
CA SER A 414 30.59 30.20 20.25
C SER A 414 31.76 30.43 21.20
N ASN A 415 32.40 31.60 21.13
CA ASN A 415 33.50 31.98 22.01
C ASN A 415 33.36 33.47 22.36
N ASP A 416 33.53 33.83 23.63
CA ASP A 416 33.36 35.20 24.15
C ASP A 416 34.67 36.03 24.19
N GLY A 417 35.72 35.53 23.55
CA GLY A 417 37.10 36.02 23.59
C GLY A 417 37.95 35.42 24.72
N LYS A 418 37.35 34.67 25.65
CA LYS A 418 38.05 34.06 26.80
C LYS A 418 37.83 32.55 26.89
N LYS A 419 36.63 32.06 26.60
CA LYS A 419 36.27 30.64 26.69
C LYS A 419 35.40 30.18 25.54
N ASP A 420 35.64 28.94 25.12
CA ASP A 420 34.78 28.24 24.17
C ASP A 420 33.50 27.75 24.88
N ASN A 421 32.40 27.73 24.14
CA ASN A 421 31.11 27.29 24.65
C ASN A 421 30.27 26.65 23.54
N GLY A 422 29.39 25.73 23.91
CA GLY A 422 28.48 25.04 23.01
C GLY A 422 27.10 24.86 23.62
N LEU A 423 26.06 24.73 22.78
CA LEU A 423 24.73 24.32 23.22
C LEU A 423 24.04 23.43 22.17
N ILE A 424 23.09 22.62 22.62
CA ILE A 424 22.18 21.91 21.72
C ILE A 424 21.11 22.87 21.19
N VAL A 425 20.91 22.87 19.88
CA VAL A 425 19.87 23.61 19.17
C VAL A 425 19.16 22.65 18.23
N ASN A 426 17.84 22.75 18.11
CA ASN A 426 17.04 22.00 17.14
C ASN A 426 16.45 22.89 16.03
N THR A 427 16.52 24.21 16.21
CA THR A 427 15.92 25.20 15.30
C THR A 427 17.01 25.84 14.45
N VAL A 428 17.46 25.09 13.45
CA VAL A 428 18.37 25.56 12.39
C VAL A 428 17.71 25.28 11.05
N THR A 429 17.71 26.27 10.15
CA THR A 429 17.19 26.10 8.78
C THR A 429 18.01 26.91 7.78
N GLN A 430 18.20 26.36 6.58
CA GLN A 430 18.64 27.17 5.44
C GLN A 430 17.47 28.06 5.01
N LEU A 431 17.75 29.34 4.77
CA LEU A 431 16.75 30.33 4.34
C LEU A 431 16.80 30.59 2.82
N THR A 432 17.99 30.56 2.24
CA THR A 432 18.24 30.70 0.80
C THR A 432 19.60 30.09 0.45
N ASP A 433 19.74 29.60 -0.78
CA ASP A 433 20.99 29.09 -1.34
C ASP A 433 21.78 30.16 -2.11
N THR A 434 21.13 31.27 -2.50
CA THR A 434 21.71 32.33 -3.33
C THR A 434 21.28 33.72 -2.81
N PRO A 435 22.05 34.35 -1.91
CA PRO A 435 23.27 33.83 -1.26
C PRO A 435 22.95 32.82 -0.16
N ASN A 436 23.88 31.91 0.16
CA ASN A 436 23.72 30.98 1.28
C ASN A 436 23.44 31.73 2.61
N ARG A 437 22.26 31.45 3.20
CA ARG A 437 21.84 31.99 4.49
C ARG A 437 21.27 30.91 5.39
N ILE A 438 21.64 30.93 6.66
CA ILE A 438 21.15 30.01 7.68
C ILE A 438 20.56 30.81 8.85
N ALA A 439 19.39 30.41 9.32
CA ALA A 439 18.80 30.89 10.56
C ALA A 439 19.09 29.92 11.71
N VAL A 440 19.47 30.46 12.86
CA VAL A 440 19.66 29.72 14.12
C VAL A 440 18.86 30.42 15.22
N ASN A 441 17.91 29.71 15.82
CA ASN A 441 17.10 30.27 16.92
C ASN A 441 17.63 29.77 18.26
N ILE A 442 17.92 30.71 19.16
CA ILE A 442 18.49 30.39 20.47
C ILE A 442 17.68 31.09 21.56
N ASN A 443 17.33 30.34 22.61
CA ASN A 443 16.67 30.88 23.80
C ASN A 443 17.57 31.95 24.46
N LYS A 444 17.00 33.11 24.79
CA LYS A 444 17.73 34.25 25.39
C LYS A 444 18.33 33.94 26.76
N ALA A 445 17.85 32.92 27.47
CA ALA A 445 18.43 32.48 28.74
C ALA A 445 19.79 31.77 28.56
N ASN A 446 20.06 31.21 27.38
CA ASN A 446 21.30 30.48 27.13
C ASN A 446 22.50 31.43 27.03
N TYR A 447 23.63 31.02 27.62
CA TYR A 447 24.87 31.79 27.55
C TYR A 447 25.29 32.11 26.12
N SER A 448 25.19 31.11 25.24
CA SER A 448 25.56 31.22 23.83
C SER A 448 24.78 32.29 23.08
N HIS A 449 23.53 32.59 23.47
CA HIS A 449 22.75 33.67 22.86
C HIS A 449 23.47 35.01 23.02
N HIS A 450 23.90 35.33 24.24
CA HIS A 450 24.58 36.58 24.53
C HIS A 450 25.95 36.65 23.86
N VAL A 451 26.69 35.54 23.87
CA VAL A 451 28.01 35.45 23.21
C VAL A 451 27.87 35.72 21.72
N ILE A 452 26.97 35.02 21.03
CA ILE A 452 26.75 35.17 19.58
C ILE A 452 26.24 36.57 19.25
N LYS A 453 25.36 37.14 20.08
CA LYS A 453 24.88 38.52 19.91
C LYS A 453 26.01 39.56 20.05
N GLN A 454 27.01 39.28 20.87
CA GLN A 454 28.17 40.15 21.06
C GLN A 454 29.22 39.98 19.96
N THR A 455 29.54 38.74 19.58
CA THR A 455 30.66 38.45 18.67
C THR A 455 30.26 38.41 17.20
N GLY A 456 28.99 38.16 16.90
CA GLY A 456 28.47 38.07 15.54
C GLY A 456 28.96 36.84 14.77
N VAL A 457 29.50 35.83 15.44
CA VAL A 457 29.95 34.57 14.81
C VAL A 457 29.53 33.36 15.62
N LEU A 458 29.26 32.25 14.93
CA LEU A 458 28.91 30.94 15.50
C LEU A 458 29.30 29.82 14.52
N ASN A 459 29.45 28.59 15.01
CA ASN A 459 29.39 27.40 14.13
C ASN A 459 28.14 26.59 14.43
N VAL A 460 27.62 25.91 13.41
CA VAL A 460 26.61 24.86 13.53
C VAL A 460 27.29 23.53 13.25
N ASN A 461 27.20 22.59 14.17
CA ASN A 461 27.70 21.22 14.01
C ASN A 461 26.50 20.28 13.93
N CYS A 462 26.31 19.61 12.79
CA CYS A 462 25.21 18.67 12.55
C CYS A 462 25.49 17.35 13.25
N LEU A 463 24.75 17.03 14.30
CA LEU A 463 24.94 15.76 15.02
C LEU A 463 24.51 14.61 14.12
N SER A 464 25.35 13.58 14.02
CA SER A 464 25.02 12.34 13.32
C SER A 464 24.27 11.35 14.24
N VAL A 465 23.55 10.39 13.67
CA VAL A 465 22.73 9.42 14.41
C VAL A 465 23.51 8.54 15.42
N ASP A 466 24.83 8.49 15.32
CA ASP A 466 25.73 7.80 16.25
C ASP A 466 26.12 8.65 17.49
N ALA A 467 25.63 9.89 17.60
CA ALA A 467 25.92 10.75 18.76
C ALA A 467 25.33 10.16 20.06
N PRO A 468 26.17 9.82 21.06
CA PRO A 468 25.67 9.24 22.30
C PRO A 468 24.97 10.28 23.17
N PHE A 469 24.15 9.80 24.12
CA PHE A 469 23.44 10.68 25.08
C PHE A 469 24.39 11.62 25.85
N SER A 470 25.65 11.22 26.06
CA SER A 470 26.66 12.04 26.73
C SER A 470 26.95 13.37 26.02
N VAL A 471 26.79 13.46 24.69
CA VAL A 471 26.89 14.73 23.94
C VAL A 471 25.80 15.70 24.39
N PHE A 472 24.58 15.20 24.60
CA PHE A 472 23.45 16.00 25.09
C PHE A 472 23.62 16.38 26.56
N GLN A 473 24.19 15.50 27.38
CA GLN A 473 24.54 15.83 28.76
C GLN A 473 25.58 16.95 28.84
N GLN A 474 26.55 16.94 27.94
CA GLN A 474 27.62 17.92 27.90
C GLN A 474 27.15 19.28 27.38
N PHE A 475 26.45 19.32 26.24
CA PHE A 475 26.09 20.58 25.58
C PHE A 475 24.68 21.06 25.92
N GLY A 476 23.74 20.17 26.26
CA GLY A 476 22.33 20.49 26.52
C GLY A 476 21.97 20.71 27.99
N PHE A 477 22.59 19.99 28.93
CA PHE A 477 22.18 19.99 30.36
C PHE A 477 23.10 20.79 31.29
N GLN A 478 24.06 21.53 30.73
CA GLN A 478 25.02 22.32 31.49
C GLN A 478 25.02 23.76 31.02
N THR A 479 25.21 24.70 31.93
CA THR A 479 25.34 26.11 31.60
C THR A 479 26.80 26.46 31.29
N GLY A 480 27.03 27.05 30.11
CA GLY A 480 28.36 27.55 29.74
C GLY A 480 28.85 28.72 30.59
N ARG A 481 28.01 29.26 31.49
CA ARG A 481 28.40 30.32 32.43
C ARG A 481 29.39 29.79 33.47
N SER A 482 29.17 28.59 34.00
CA SER A 482 29.94 28.01 35.10
C SER A 482 30.76 26.78 34.72
N VAL A 483 30.46 26.12 33.60
CA VAL A 483 31.17 24.90 33.19
C VAL A 483 31.93 25.12 31.90
N ASP A 484 33.19 24.67 31.88
CA ASP A 484 33.96 24.49 30.65
C ASP A 484 33.50 23.20 29.96
N LYS A 485 32.68 23.37 28.93
CA LYS A 485 32.11 22.26 28.16
C LYS A 485 33.12 21.59 27.25
N PHE A 486 34.34 22.09 27.08
CA PHE A 486 35.36 21.46 26.23
C PHE A 486 36.56 20.95 27.05
N ALA A 487 36.47 21.00 28.38
CA ALA A 487 37.51 20.53 29.28
C ALA A 487 37.92 19.08 28.96
N GLY A 488 39.23 18.85 28.76
CA GLY A 488 39.79 17.54 28.47
C GLY A 488 39.54 17.00 27.05
N GLN A 489 38.95 17.81 26.15
CA GLN A 489 38.73 17.42 24.76
C GLN A 489 39.83 17.93 23.83
N LYS A 490 40.06 17.20 22.74
CA LYS A 490 40.89 17.68 21.64
C LYS A 490 40.11 18.73 20.85
N VAL A 491 40.65 19.93 20.76
CA VAL A 491 39.97 21.06 20.12
C VAL A 491 40.47 21.24 18.69
N TYR A 492 39.52 21.39 17.76
CA TYR A 492 39.75 21.78 16.38
C TYR A 492 39.05 23.11 16.11
N ARG A 493 39.67 24.00 15.36
CA ARG A 493 39.13 25.34 15.06
C ARG A 493 38.90 25.54 13.57
N SER A 494 37.79 26.20 13.27
CA SER A 494 37.41 26.68 11.95
C SER A 494 38.05 28.04 11.64
N ASP A 495 37.84 28.56 10.42
CA ASP A 495 38.48 29.80 9.96
C ASP A 495 38.00 31.04 10.73
N ASN A 496 36.80 31.00 11.32
CA ASN A 496 36.28 32.04 12.22
C ASN A 496 36.82 31.93 13.67
N GLY A 497 37.73 30.99 13.93
CA GLY A 497 38.38 30.78 15.23
C GLY A 497 37.54 30.01 16.26
N LEU A 498 36.32 29.60 15.93
CA LEU A 498 35.45 28.84 16.83
C LEU A 498 35.74 27.33 16.78
N VAL A 499 35.37 26.63 17.85
CA VAL A 499 35.52 25.17 17.91
C VAL A 499 34.48 24.48 17.03
N PHE A 500 34.86 23.45 16.30
CA PHE A 500 33.93 22.48 15.73
C PHE A 500 34.23 21.08 16.30
N LEU A 501 33.20 20.23 16.36
CA LEU A 501 33.33 18.89 16.94
C LEU A 501 34.06 17.96 15.96
N ASP A 502 34.94 17.09 16.45
CA ASP A 502 35.67 16.11 15.62
C ASP A 502 34.98 14.75 15.52
N LYS A 503 33.98 14.50 16.38
CA LYS A 503 33.22 13.26 16.48
C LYS A 503 31.74 13.55 16.57
N TYR A 504 30.93 12.53 16.24
CA TYR A 504 29.48 12.54 16.37
C TYR A 504 28.79 13.63 15.55
N ILE A 505 29.45 14.07 14.48
CA ILE A 505 28.91 15.00 13.51
C ILE A 505 29.15 14.48 12.10
N ASN A 506 28.23 14.78 11.18
CA ASN A 506 28.39 14.49 9.76
C ASN A 506 28.79 15.73 8.94
N ALA A 507 28.59 16.94 9.48
CA ALA A 507 28.97 18.19 8.85
C ALA A 507 29.08 19.32 9.87
N PHE A 508 29.80 20.39 9.52
CA PHE A 508 29.72 21.66 10.23
C PHE A 508 29.78 22.86 9.28
N MET A 509 29.27 24.00 9.74
CA MET A 509 29.31 25.28 9.03
C MET A 509 29.76 26.41 9.96
N SER A 510 30.66 27.26 9.49
CA SER A 510 31.03 28.52 10.14
C SER A 510 30.13 29.64 9.62
N LEU A 511 29.56 30.40 10.54
CA LEU A 511 28.53 31.40 10.26
C LEU A 511 28.92 32.78 10.79
N LYS A 512 28.56 33.81 10.02
CA LYS A 512 28.64 35.21 10.43
C LYS A 512 27.24 35.81 10.47
N VAL A 513 26.87 36.42 11.60
CA VAL A 513 25.56 37.03 11.83
C VAL A 513 25.44 38.29 10.97
N GLU A 514 24.40 38.34 10.14
CA GLU A 514 24.05 39.49 9.31
C GLU A 514 22.86 40.26 9.90
N GLN A 515 21.91 39.53 10.51
CA GLN A 515 20.70 40.11 11.09
C GLN A 515 20.26 39.36 12.35
N TYR A 516 19.68 40.10 13.29
CA TYR A 516 19.06 39.57 14.49
C TYR A 516 17.57 39.92 14.52
N VAL A 517 16.72 38.93 14.82
CA VAL A 517 15.28 39.12 14.98
C VAL A 517 14.86 38.65 16.38
N ASP A 518 14.09 39.47 17.08
CA ASP A 518 13.54 39.14 18.39
C ASP A 518 12.19 38.40 18.25
N LEU A 519 12.10 37.19 18.83
CA LEU A 519 10.92 36.33 18.80
C LEU A 519 10.33 36.12 20.21
N GLY A 520 10.56 37.06 21.14
CA GLY A 520 10.12 36.96 22.52
C GLY A 520 11.12 36.19 23.39
N THR A 521 10.89 34.89 23.64
CA THR A 521 11.79 34.06 24.47
C THR A 521 13.07 33.65 23.73
N HIS A 522 13.05 33.70 22.40
CA HIS A 522 14.17 33.33 21.53
C HIS A 522 14.65 34.52 20.69
N GLY A 523 15.92 34.47 20.29
CA GLY A 523 16.45 35.31 19.23
C GLY A 523 16.82 34.47 18.02
N MET A 524 16.45 34.95 16.84
CA MET A 524 16.84 34.37 15.55
C MET A 524 18.06 35.11 15.00
N PHE A 525 19.13 34.37 14.73
CA PHE A 525 20.33 34.87 14.07
C PHE A 525 20.30 34.44 12.61
N ILE A 526 20.16 35.38 11.68
CA ILE A 526 20.27 35.14 10.24
C ILE A 526 21.72 35.38 9.84
N CYS A 527 22.34 34.36 9.28
CA CYS A 527 23.78 34.32 9.09
C CYS A 527 24.17 34.00 7.66
N SER A 528 25.27 34.59 7.20
CA SER A 528 25.99 34.16 6.00
C SER A 528 26.87 32.96 6.34
N VAL A 529 26.99 32.01 5.39
CA VAL A 529 27.90 30.87 5.52
C VAL A 529 29.28 31.29 5.02
N THR A 530 30.28 31.22 5.90
CA THR A 530 31.67 31.58 5.56
C THR A 530 32.54 30.36 5.30
N GLU A 531 32.13 29.18 5.80
CA GLU A 531 32.82 27.91 5.64
C GLU A 531 31.83 26.77 5.84
N ALA A 532 31.98 25.66 5.12
CA ALA A 532 31.21 24.44 5.34
C ALA A 532 32.07 23.22 5.02
N ARG A 533 31.99 22.18 5.86
CA ARG A 533 32.69 20.90 5.64
C ARG A 533 31.77 19.72 5.91
N VAL A 534 31.80 18.74 5.01
CA VAL A 534 31.20 17.41 5.22
C VAL A 534 32.26 16.51 5.86
N MET A 535 31.88 15.83 6.94
CA MET A 535 32.75 14.97 7.75
C MET A 535 32.59 13.49 7.41
N ASN A 536 31.37 13.05 7.06
CA ASN A 536 31.02 11.69 6.64
C ASN A 536 29.58 11.65 6.10
N ASP A 537 29.15 10.48 5.60
CA ASP A 537 27.83 10.25 5.00
C ASP A 537 26.78 9.71 6.00
N LEU A 538 27.03 9.78 7.32
CA LEU A 538 26.02 9.37 8.31
C LEU A 538 24.83 10.33 8.31
N ASP A 539 23.63 9.80 8.55
CA ASP A 539 22.43 10.63 8.64
C ASP A 539 22.50 11.64 9.79
N THR A 540 21.92 12.82 9.57
CA THR A 540 21.76 13.83 10.62
C THR A 540 20.72 13.36 11.62
N MET A 541 21.04 13.42 12.91
CA MET A 541 20.10 13.11 13.97
C MET A 541 18.94 14.10 13.96
N THR A 542 17.72 13.60 13.78
CA THR A 542 16.51 14.39 13.95
C THR A 542 16.05 14.38 15.41
N TYR A 543 15.28 15.39 15.81
CA TYR A 543 14.67 15.43 17.14
C TYR A 543 13.80 14.19 17.41
N THR A 544 13.07 13.71 16.40
CA THR A 544 12.28 12.48 16.47
C THR A 544 13.15 11.24 16.68
N TYR A 545 14.28 11.13 15.97
CA TYR A 545 15.22 10.02 16.15
C TYR A 545 15.80 10.02 17.57
N TYR A 546 16.21 11.19 18.06
CA TYR A 546 16.73 11.36 19.42
C TYR A 546 15.73 10.87 20.48
N GLN A 547 14.47 11.30 20.41
CA GLN A 547 13.42 10.91 21.36
C GLN A 547 13.17 9.40 21.37
N LYS A 548 13.28 8.74 20.21
CA LYS A 548 13.00 7.30 20.08
C LYS A 548 14.18 6.42 20.48
N ASN A 549 15.41 6.83 20.14
CA ASN A 549 16.57 5.94 20.11
C ASN A 549 17.74 6.37 21.02
N VAL A 550 17.84 7.64 21.40
CA VAL A 550 19.02 8.18 22.10
C VAL A 550 18.70 8.68 23.49
N LYS A 551 17.56 9.35 23.67
CA LYS A 551 17.09 9.77 25.00
C LYS A 551 16.81 8.51 25.84
N PRO A 552 17.44 8.36 27.02
CA PRO A 552 17.13 7.26 27.92
C PRO A 552 15.64 7.23 28.22
N LYS A 553 15.03 6.06 28.02
CA LYS A 553 13.65 5.83 28.46
C LYS A 553 13.68 5.65 29.97
N PRO A 554 12.81 6.34 30.72
CA PRO A 554 12.71 6.11 32.14
C PRO A 554 12.26 4.65 32.40
N GLU A 555 13.00 3.94 33.24
CA GLU A 555 12.70 2.57 33.64
C GLU A 555 11.76 2.60 34.85
N THR A 556 10.45 2.67 34.57
CA THR A 556 9.39 2.89 35.56
C THR A 556 8.81 1.60 36.14
N ASP A 557 9.12 0.43 35.56
CA ASP A 557 8.57 -0.86 36.00
C ASP A 557 8.95 -1.15 37.47
N GLY A 558 7.92 -1.23 38.32
CA GLY A 558 8.06 -1.55 39.75
C GLY A 558 8.54 -0.41 40.65
N LYS A 559 8.64 0.83 40.13
CA LYS A 559 9.08 2.00 40.91
C LYS A 559 7.91 2.96 41.16
N LYS A 560 7.80 3.43 42.40
CA LYS A 560 6.85 4.48 42.80
C LYS A 560 7.58 5.80 43.03
N GLY A 561 7.05 6.88 42.48
CA GLY A 561 7.58 8.23 42.71
C GLY A 561 7.35 9.17 41.54
N PHE A 562 8.38 9.88 41.11
CA PHE A 562 8.27 10.94 40.11
C PHE A 562 9.37 10.82 39.04
N VAL A 563 9.02 11.00 37.78
CA VAL A 563 9.95 11.02 36.65
C VAL A 563 10.15 12.42 36.09
N CYS A 564 11.40 12.80 35.86
CA CYS A 564 11.77 14.04 35.19
C CYS A 564 11.45 13.97 33.69
N LYS A 565 10.51 14.81 33.21
CA LYS A 565 10.10 14.87 31.79
C LYS A 565 11.25 15.24 30.85
N VAL A 566 12.24 15.96 31.36
CA VAL A 566 13.39 16.46 30.58
C VAL A 566 14.40 15.36 30.30
N CYS A 567 14.85 14.62 31.32
CA CYS A 567 15.95 13.66 31.19
C CYS A 567 15.65 12.22 31.62
N GLY A 568 14.43 11.93 32.10
CA GLY A 568 14.02 10.59 32.53
C GLY A 568 14.56 10.14 33.89
N TYR A 569 15.13 11.04 34.70
CA TYR A 569 15.55 10.71 36.07
C TYR A 569 14.34 10.37 36.93
N ILE A 570 14.41 9.27 37.69
CA ILE A 570 13.37 8.84 38.61
C ILE A 570 13.78 9.22 40.03
N TYR A 571 12.91 9.99 40.69
CA TYR A 571 12.91 10.20 42.13
C TYR A 571 11.95 9.19 42.76
N GLU A 572 12.46 8.29 43.60
CA GLU A 572 11.64 7.31 44.31
C GLU A 572 11.26 7.88 45.68
N GLY A 573 9.97 8.14 45.88
CA GLY A 573 9.43 8.77 47.09
C GLY A 573 7.97 9.17 46.92
N ASP A 574 7.23 9.23 48.02
CA ASP A 574 5.77 9.48 48.00
C ASP A 574 5.42 10.95 47.64
N GLU A 575 6.29 11.90 47.99
CA GLU A 575 6.14 13.33 47.68
C GLU A 575 7.46 13.91 47.15
N LEU A 576 7.38 14.71 46.08
CA LEU A 576 8.53 15.41 45.51
C LEU A 576 8.68 16.79 46.19
N PRO A 577 9.83 17.09 46.84
CA PRO A 577 10.04 18.40 47.46
C PRO A 577 9.94 19.55 46.43
N ASP A 578 9.29 20.66 46.80
CA ASP A 578 9.13 21.83 45.91
C ASP A 578 10.46 22.46 45.46
N ASP A 579 11.51 22.32 46.28
CA ASP A 579 12.87 22.79 46.00
C ASP A 579 13.76 21.71 45.37
N PHE A 580 13.21 20.54 45.01
CA PHE A 580 13.97 19.46 44.41
C PHE A 580 14.54 19.89 43.05
N ILE A 581 15.84 19.64 42.87
CA ILE A 581 16.55 19.89 41.62
C ILE A 581 17.03 18.55 41.07
N CYS A 582 16.60 18.21 39.86
CA CYS A 582 16.99 16.99 39.18
C CYS A 582 18.54 16.87 39.17
N PRO A 583 19.12 15.77 39.69
CA PRO A 583 20.56 15.64 39.77
C PRO A 583 21.22 15.55 38.38
N LEU A 584 20.48 15.10 37.37
CA LEU A 584 20.97 14.93 36.00
C LEU A 584 20.85 16.21 35.15
N CYS A 585 19.66 16.80 35.03
CA CYS A 585 19.44 17.95 34.14
C CYS A 585 19.33 19.30 34.85
N LYS A 586 19.34 19.33 36.19
CA LYS A 586 19.24 20.54 37.01
C LYS A 586 17.94 21.35 36.87
N HIS A 587 16.90 20.75 36.28
CA HIS A 587 15.55 21.29 36.29
C HIS A 587 14.87 21.09 37.65
N GLY A 588 13.96 22.00 38.02
CA GLY A 588 13.25 21.97 39.29
C GLY A 588 12.08 20.98 39.33
N ALA A 589 11.43 20.87 40.49
CA ALA A 589 10.31 19.95 40.74
C ALA A 589 9.15 20.07 39.73
N ALA A 590 8.91 21.26 39.16
CA ALA A 590 7.87 21.48 38.14
C ALA A 590 8.02 20.64 36.85
N ASP A 591 9.23 20.16 36.57
CA ASP A 591 9.53 19.33 35.41
C ASP A 591 9.41 17.82 35.67
N PHE A 592 8.85 17.44 36.82
CA PHE A 592 8.54 16.06 37.16
C PHE A 592 7.05 15.74 37.00
N GLU A 593 6.75 14.46 36.79
CA GLU A 593 5.39 13.91 36.78
C GLU A 593 5.36 12.60 37.58
N PRO A 594 4.23 12.26 38.24
CA PRO A 594 4.12 11.05 39.03
C PRO A 594 4.18 9.79 38.13
N ILE A 595 4.76 8.72 38.66
CA ILE A 595 4.73 7.37 38.07
C ILE A 595 3.98 6.43 39.02
N GLU A 596 3.07 5.63 38.46
CA GLU A 596 2.16 4.73 39.19
C GLU A 596 2.81 3.41 39.63
#